data_AF-A0A7V7NSK0-F1
#
_entry.id   AF-A0A7V7NSK0-F1
#
_cell.length_a   1.000
_cell.length_b   1.000
_cell.length_c   1.000
_cell.angle_alpha   90.00
_cell.angle_beta   90.00
_cell.angle_gamma   90.00
#
_symmetry.space_group_name_H-M   'P 1'
#
loop_
_entity.id
_entity.type
_entity.pdbx_description
1 polymer ?
#
loop_
_entity_poly.entity_id
_entity_poly.type
_entity_poly.pdbx_seq_one_letter_code
_entity_poly.pdbx_strand_id
1 'polypeptide(L)' 'MSKSIEQLIQIVEAGGNVIVGNKSVEQLVVLASASSRSGAKVTIKANKSVEQLVEIAKAGNGNVTFDLTS' A
#
# COMPACT_ATOMS: atom_id res chain seq x y z
N MET A 1 -13.07 2.79 -12.80
CA MET A 1 -13.16 1.33 -12.52
C MET A 1 -12.06 1.00 -11.50
N SER A 2 -12.42 0.57 -10.29
CA SER A 2 -11.43 0.24 -9.25
C SER A 2 -10.85 -1.16 -9.52
N LYS A 3 -9.53 -1.30 -9.46
CA LYS A 3 -8.89 -2.63 -9.47
C LYS A 3 -9.13 -3.33 -8.13
N SER A 4 -9.23 -4.65 -8.18
CA SER A 4 -9.27 -5.48 -6.96
C SER A 4 -7.92 -5.41 -6.24
N ILE A 5 -7.86 -5.82 -4.97
CA ILE A 5 -6.60 -5.79 -4.24
C ILE A 5 -5.61 -6.82 -4.81
N GLU A 6 -6.10 -7.97 -5.26
CA GLU A 6 -5.31 -9.05 -5.87
C GLU A 6 -4.61 -8.56 -7.14
N GLN A 7 -5.32 -7.79 -7.97
CA GLN A 7 -4.73 -7.18 -9.17
C GLN A 7 -3.65 -6.16 -8.83
N LEU A 8 -3.84 -5.38 -7.75
CA LEU A 8 -2.83 -4.42 -7.30
C LEU A 8 -1.59 -5.14 -6.76
N ILE A 9 -1.76 -6.24 -6.03
CA ILE A 9 -0.65 -7.07 -5.54
C ILE A 9 0.16 -7.61 -6.72
N GLN A 10 -0.50 -8.17 -7.74
CA GLN A 10 0.19 -8.68 -8.94
C GLN A 10 1.02 -7.60 -9.64
N ILE A 11 0.50 -6.37 -9.74
CA ILE A 11 1.23 -5.23 -10.31
C ILE A 11 2.47 -4.91 -9.46
N VAL A 12 2.31 -4.83 -8.14
CA VAL A 12 3.40 -4.53 -7.21
C VAL A 12 4.46 -5.61 -7.23
N GLU A 13 4.08 -6.89 -7.24
CA GLU A 13 5.01 -8.02 -7.31
C GLU A 13 5.78 -8.06 -8.62
N ALA A 14 5.20 -7.57 -9.72
CA ALA A 14 5.88 -7.36 -10.99
C ALA A 14 6.81 -6.13 -11.01
N GLY A 15 6.96 -5.40 -9.90
CA GLY A 15 7.79 -4.20 -9.78
C GLY A 15 7.07 -2.89 -10.11
N GLY A 16 5.75 -2.93 -10.33
CA GLY A 16 4.95 -1.77 -10.67
C GLY A 16 4.60 -0.91 -9.45
N ASN A 17 4.79 0.40 -9.57
CA ASN A 17 4.38 1.35 -8.53
C ASN A 17 2.87 1.62 -8.62
N VAL A 18 2.20 1.79 -7.48
CA VAL A 18 0.75 2.04 -7.44
C VAL A 18 0.39 3.15 -6.45
N ILE A 19 -0.65 3.90 -6.79
CA ILE A 19 -1.32 4.83 -5.88
C ILE A 19 -2.69 4.25 -5.55
N VAL A 20 -2.98 4.06 -4.26
CA VAL A 20 -4.20 3.40 -3.79
C VAL A 20 -4.85 4.18 -2.66
N GLY A 21 -6.18 4.21 -2.67
CA GLY A 21 -7.01 4.73 -1.58
C GLY A 21 -8.22 3.82 -1.38
N ASN A 22 -9.00 4.06 -0.32
CA ASN A 22 -10.27 3.37 -0.06
C ASN A 22 -10.17 1.83 -0.04
N LYS A 23 -9.11 1.30 0.59
CA LYS A 23 -8.95 -0.13 0.93
C LYS A 23 -8.88 -0.31 2.44
N SER A 24 -9.23 -1.51 2.92
CA SER A 24 -9.11 -1.86 4.34
C SER A 24 -7.65 -1.86 4.79
N VAL A 25 -7.41 -1.81 6.09
CA VAL A 25 -6.03 -1.82 6.63
C VAL A 25 -5.36 -3.14 6.29
N GLU A 26 -6.06 -4.27 6.44
CA GLU A 26 -5.56 -5.62 6.18
C GLU A 26 -5.11 -5.76 4.72
N GLN A 27 -5.93 -5.25 3.78
CA GLN A 27 -5.60 -5.22 2.35
C GLN A 27 -4.34 -4.39 2.07
N LEU A 28 -4.20 -3.24 2.71
CA LEU A 28 -3.05 -2.36 2.53
C LEU A 28 -1.78 -2.94 3.16
N VAL A 29 -1.89 -3.67 4.28
CA VAL A 29 -0.77 -4.39 4.89
C VAL A 29 -0.24 -5.47 3.93
N VAL A 30 -1.13 -6.25 3.31
CA VAL A 30 -0.74 -7.28 2.33
C VAL A 30 -0.08 -6.64 1.11
N LEU A 31 -0.65 -5.55 0.58
CA LEU A 31 -0.07 -4.83 -0.55
C LEU A 31 1.29 -4.19 -0.22
N ALA A 32 1.44 -3.61 0.97
CA ALA A 32 2.70 -3.07 1.45
C ALA A 32 3.75 -4.18 1.62
N SER A 33 3.36 -5.35 2.13
CA SER A 33 4.25 -6.51 2.19
C SER A 33 4.72 -6.97 0.80
N ALA A 34 3.86 -6.92 -0.22
CA ALA A 34 4.28 -7.20 -1.60
C ALA A 34 5.30 -6.18 -2.12
N SER A 35 5.15 -4.90 -1.74
CA SER A 35 6.07 -3.83 -2.13
C SER A 35 7.46 -3.98 -1.51
N SER A 36 7.55 -4.52 -0.29
CA SER A 36 8.84 -4.76 0.37
C SER A 36 9.64 -5.89 -0.26
N ARG A 37 8.97 -6.89 -0.85
CA ARG A 37 9.63 -7.99 -1.57
C ARG A 37 10.12 -7.58 -2.96
N SER A 38 9.35 -6.76 -3.67
CA SER A 38 9.64 -6.35 -5.05
C SER A 38 10.50 -5.09 -5.16
N GLY A 39 10.54 -4.25 -4.11
CA GLY A 39 11.12 -2.92 -4.15
C GLY A 39 10.24 -1.86 -4.83
N ALA A 40 9.06 -2.23 -5.32
CA ALA A 40 8.08 -1.32 -5.87
C ALA A 40 7.58 -0.33 -4.80
N LYS A 41 7.13 0.84 -5.23
CA LYS A 41 6.60 1.89 -4.33
C LYS A 41 5.08 1.91 -4.32
N VAL A 42 4.51 2.00 -3.13
CA VAL A 42 3.07 2.10 -2.92
C VAL A 42 2.76 3.43 -2.25
N THR A 43 1.98 4.27 -2.91
CA THR A 43 1.44 5.49 -2.31
C THR A 43 0.02 5.24 -1.81
N ILE A 44 -0.23 5.50 -0.53
CA ILE A 44 -1.52 5.28 0.11
C ILE A 44 -2.14 6.63 0.46
N LYS A 45 -3.33 6.91 -0.09
CA LYS A 45 -4.13 8.07 0.30
C LYS A 45 -4.66 7.87 1.71
N ALA A 46 -4.17 8.68 2.64
CA ALA A 46 -4.33 8.45 4.07
C ALA A 46 -5.59 9.15 4.61
N ASN A 47 -6.61 8.34 4.90
CA ASN A 47 -7.72 8.72 5.78
C ASN A 47 -7.89 7.59 6.81
N LYS A 48 -6.89 7.44 7.68
CA LYS A 48 -6.72 6.34 8.65
C LYS A 48 -6.06 6.85 9.92
N SER A 49 -6.24 6.14 11.04
CA SER A 49 -5.57 6.50 12.30
C SER A 49 -4.05 6.26 12.22
N VAL A 50 -3.29 6.94 13.07
CA VAL A 50 -1.82 6.81 13.10
C VAL A 50 -1.39 5.37 13.36
N GLU A 51 -2.10 4.65 14.23
CA GLU A 51 -1.81 3.25 14.55
C GLU A 51 -1.93 2.35 13.31
N GLN A 52 -2.98 2.56 12.50
CA GLN A 52 -3.19 1.84 11.25
C GLN A 52 -2.12 2.19 10.21
N LEU A 53 -1.72 3.47 10.13
CA LEU A 53 -0.64 3.90 9.24
C LEU A 53 0.69 3.25 9.64
N VAL A 54 0.99 3.15 10.94
CA VAL A 54 2.19 2.47 11.46
C VAL A 54 2.17 0.98 11.13
N GLU A 55 1.02 0.32 11.27
CA GLU A 55 0.86 -1.10 10.91
C GLU A 55 1.18 -1.34 9.43
N ILE A 56 0.64 -0.52 8.55
CA ILE A 56 0.91 -0.60 7.10
C ILE A 56 2.40 -0.29 6.81
N ALA A 57 2.97 0.71 7.47
CA ALA A 57 4.37 1.11 7.28
C ALA A 57 5.34 -0.02 7.64
N LYS A 58 5.06 -0.75 8.74
CA LYS A 58 5.86 -1.90 9.17
C LYS A 58 5.93 -2.99 8.10
N ALA A 59 4.82 -3.25 7.40
CA ALA A 59 4.78 -4.23 6.31
C ALA A 59 5.56 -3.78 5.06
N GLY A 60 5.56 -2.48 4.79
CA GLY A 60 6.19 -1.88 3.61
C GLY A 60 7.71 -1.78 3.65
N ASN A 61 8.32 -1.81 4.84
CA ASN A 61 9.78 -1.69 5.05
C ASN A 61 10.44 -0.59 4.19
N GLY A 62 9.89 0.64 4.24
CA GLY A 62 10.42 1.79 3.47
C GLY A 62 9.93 1.93 2.03
N ASN A 63 8.97 1.09 1.60
CA ASN A 63 8.39 1.15 0.25
C ASN A 63 6.98 1.74 0.20
N VAL A 64 6.49 2.25 1.33
CA VAL A 64 5.19 2.92 1.43
C VAL A 64 5.37 4.41 1.62
N THR A 65 4.62 5.19 0.86
CA THR A 65 4.46 6.64 1.04
C THR A 65 3.01 6.93 1.41
N PHE A 66 2.79 7.71 2.47
CA PHE A 66 1.45 8.16 2.81
C PHE A 66 1.21 9.55 2.23
N ASP A 67 0.18 9.68 1.41
CA ASP A 67 -0.34 10.97 1.01
C ASP A 67 -1.25 11.47 2.14
N LEU A 68 -0.70 12.37 2.97
CA LEU A 68 -1.36 12.99 4.11
C LEU A 68 -2.09 14.29 3.74
N THR A 69 -2.14 14.63 2.45
CA THR A 69 -2.87 15.82 2.00
C THR A 69 -4.37 15.51 2.03
N SER A 70 -5.13 16.43 2.63
CA SER A 70 -6.59 16.37 2.73
C SER A 70 -7.25 16.93 1.48
#